data_AF-A0A6G7PDW4-F1
#
_entry.id   AF-A0A6G7PDW4-F1
#
_cell.length_a   1.000
_cell.length_b   1.000
_cell.length_c   1.000
_cell.angle_alpha   90.00
_cell.angle_beta   90.00
_cell.angle_gamma   90.00
#
_symmetry.space_group_name_H-M   'P 1'
#
loop_
_entity.id
_entity.type
_entity.pdbx_description
1 polymer ?
#
loop_
_entity_poly.entity_id
_entity_poly.type
_entity_poly.pdbx_seq_one_letter_code
_entity_poly.pdbx_strand_id
1 'polypeptide(L)'
;MLQDVHTEVLTRVPYNSAAQYHIHYGCGTSPERFGTACAWQTFGAGDRVARRTGAQAEYRVGGRHVCALYDDGETLTVLDPYLMHRAPLRLSRADAVDGTVRVDADAYPLRRRPDGSPAPATLRAVWCPADGVLRLRYLRYSPRIGETVTHRAYTMRPEATVEELPVPAPLVRELLLHPEQNNLSVRAVHPGDDHLTEVALPFSGRARGSLADARALIARDNQGKVSRWGSSAFDRELERVADAVRATPQEVVDHLVEAAALYDAAAPRSLDLPEYSVEDA
;
A
#
# COMPACT_ATOMS: atom_id res chain seq x y z
N MET A 1 11.49 16.60 9.27
CA MET A 1 11.51 16.65 7.79
C MET A 1 11.13 15.33 7.12
N LEU A 2 11.92 14.24 7.20
CA LEU A 2 11.50 12.95 6.62
C LEU A 2 10.19 12.45 7.23
N GLN A 3 10.02 12.62 8.55
CA GLN A 3 8.75 12.39 9.24
C GLN A 3 7.59 13.17 8.60
N ASP A 4 7.78 14.45 8.31
CA ASP A 4 6.73 15.32 7.77
C ASP A 4 6.33 14.89 6.36
N VAL A 5 7.31 14.56 5.51
CA VAL A 5 7.05 13.99 4.18
C VAL A 5 6.31 12.66 4.30
N HIS A 6 6.71 11.81 5.24
CA HIS A 6 6.07 10.52 5.47
C HIS A 6 4.60 10.66 5.84
N THR A 7 4.32 11.46 6.88
CA THR A 7 2.96 11.73 7.34
C THR A 7 2.13 12.39 6.24
N GLU A 8 2.70 13.32 5.48
CA GLU A 8 2.03 13.96 4.34
C GLU A 8 1.64 12.93 3.28
N VAL A 9 2.55 12.03 2.88
CA VAL A 9 2.25 11.02 1.86
C VAL A 9 1.20 10.03 2.37
N LEU A 10 1.29 9.56 3.61
CA LEU A 10 0.30 8.65 4.20
C LEU A 10 -1.12 9.21 4.23
N THR A 11 -1.25 10.51 4.47
CA THR A 11 -2.57 11.15 4.69
C THR A 11 -3.10 11.88 3.45
N ARG A 12 -2.24 12.27 2.50
CA ARG A 12 -2.63 13.06 1.32
C ARG A 12 -2.44 12.35 -0.01
N VAL A 13 -1.73 11.22 -0.03
CA VAL A 13 -1.56 10.39 -1.21
C VAL A 13 -2.08 9.00 -0.89
N PRO A 14 -3.40 8.76 -1.02
CA PRO A 14 -3.99 7.44 -0.79
C PRO A 14 -3.30 6.35 -1.61
N TYR A 15 -3.30 5.13 -1.08
CA TYR A 15 -2.93 3.99 -1.90
C TYR A 15 -4.09 3.67 -2.84
N ASN A 16 -3.80 3.52 -4.12
CA ASN A 16 -4.79 3.19 -5.12
C ASN A 16 -4.19 2.30 -6.22
N SER A 17 -4.62 1.04 -6.28
CA SER A 17 -4.19 0.11 -7.34
C SER A 17 -4.91 0.29 -8.67
N ALA A 18 -6.03 1.02 -8.70
CA ALA A 18 -6.76 1.35 -9.92
C ALA A 18 -6.12 2.50 -10.72
N ALA A 19 -5.45 3.45 -10.07
CA ALA A 19 -4.90 4.65 -10.72
C ALA A 19 -4.00 4.34 -11.94
N GLN A 20 -3.15 3.32 -11.83
CA GLN A 20 -2.22 2.95 -12.90
C GLN A 20 -2.92 2.32 -14.12
N TYR A 21 -4.09 1.72 -13.95
CA TYR A 21 -4.90 1.24 -15.07
C TYR A 21 -5.46 2.39 -15.90
N HIS A 22 -5.99 3.41 -15.24
CA HIS A 22 -6.45 4.63 -15.90
C HIS A 22 -5.34 5.31 -16.69
N ILE A 23 -4.12 5.34 -16.14
CA ILE A 23 -2.95 5.94 -16.77
C ILE A 23 -2.44 5.10 -17.96
N HIS A 24 -2.26 3.79 -17.79
CA HIS A 24 -1.54 2.97 -18.77
C HIS A 24 -2.41 2.24 -19.79
N TYR A 25 -3.68 1.99 -19.46
CA TYR A 25 -4.67 1.32 -20.30
C TYR A 25 -5.89 2.19 -20.61
N GLY A 26 -6.15 3.23 -19.81
CA GLY A 26 -7.27 4.16 -19.97
C GLY A 26 -6.88 5.44 -20.72
N CYS A 27 -7.39 6.58 -20.23
CA CYS A 27 -7.26 7.89 -20.87
C CYS A 27 -5.90 8.59 -20.65
N GLY A 28 -4.93 7.94 -20.02
CA GLY A 28 -3.61 8.52 -19.78
C GLY A 28 -3.48 9.32 -18.49
N THR A 29 -4.55 9.44 -17.69
CA THR A 29 -4.54 10.20 -16.44
C THR A 29 -5.37 9.53 -15.36
N SER A 30 -5.08 9.84 -14.09
CA SER A 30 -5.94 9.54 -12.94
C SER A 30 -6.00 10.81 -12.08
N PRO A 31 -7.15 11.20 -11.51
CA PRO A 31 -7.20 12.40 -10.68
C PRO A 31 -6.28 12.26 -9.47
N GLU A 32 -5.44 13.27 -9.21
CA GLU A 32 -4.41 13.21 -8.16
C GLU A 32 -4.97 12.90 -6.77
N ARG A 33 -6.20 13.35 -6.49
CA ARG A 33 -6.90 13.14 -5.21
C ARG A 33 -7.08 11.66 -4.86
N PHE A 34 -7.13 10.79 -5.86
CA PHE A 34 -7.21 9.34 -5.67
C PHE A 34 -5.87 8.68 -5.31
N GLY A 35 -4.76 9.44 -5.29
CA GLY A 35 -3.45 8.92 -4.98
C GLY A 35 -2.87 8.01 -6.08
N THR A 36 -2.09 7.00 -5.69
CA THR A 36 -1.36 6.17 -6.66
C THR A 36 -1.00 4.79 -6.10
N ALA A 37 -0.45 3.91 -6.95
CA ALA A 37 -0.01 2.58 -6.56
C ALA A 37 1.27 2.62 -5.70
N CYS A 38 1.56 1.52 -5.00
CA CYS A 38 2.57 1.44 -3.95
C CYS A 38 3.95 1.98 -4.36
N ALA A 39 4.50 1.54 -5.50
CA ALA A 39 5.82 1.99 -5.96
C ALA A 39 5.85 3.51 -6.23
N TRP A 40 4.80 4.06 -6.83
CA TRP A 40 4.70 5.50 -7.10
C TRP A 40 4.47 6.33 -5.83
N GLN A 41 3.83 5.79 -4.79
CA GLN A 41 3.80 6.47 -3.48
C GLN A 41 5.23 6.60 -2.93
N THR A 42 6.03 5.53 -3.03
CA THR A 42 7.44 5.53 -2.61
C THR A 42 8.28 6.52 -3.46
N PHE A 43 8.13 6.51 -4.78
CA PHE A 43 8.83 7.46 -5.66
C PHE A 43 8.43 8.91 -5.34
N GLY A 44 7.13 9.18 -5.17
CA GLY A 44 6.61 10.50 -4.81
C GLY A 44 7.03 10.97 -3.42
N ALA A 45 7.25 10.06 -2.47
CA ALA A 45 7.86 10.38 -1.18
C ALA A 45 9.33 10.78 -1.36
N GLY A 46 10.08 10.03 -2.17
CA GLY A 46 11.47 10.35 -2.49
C GLY A 46 11.66 11.70 -3.16
N ASP A 47 10.87 12.03 -4.19
CA ASP A 47 10.90 13.35 -4.84
C ASP A 47 10.64 14.50 -3.85
N ARG A 48 9.68 14.31 -2.92
CA ARG A 48 9.40 15.31 -1.87
C ARG A 48 10.56 15.49 -0.91
N VAL A 49 11.23 14.41 -0.50
CA VAL A 49 12.45 14.49 0.32
C VAL A 49 13.55 15.21 -0.47
N ALA A 50 13.86 14.78 -1.69
CA ALA A 50 14.87 15.38 -2.55
C ALA A 50 14.67 16.89 -2.72
N ARG A 51 13.44 17.34 -2.99
CA ARG A 51 13.13 18.79 -3.12
C ARG A 51 13.31 19.57 -1.83
N ARG A 52 13.06 18.96 -0.67
CA ARG A 52 13.11 19.65 0.64
C ARG A 52 14.50 19.63 1.28
N THR A 53 15.30 18.62 1.01
CA THR A 53 16.57 18.38 1.70
C THR A 53 17.78 18.26 0.78
N GLY A 54 17.57 18.04 -0.52
CA GLY A 54 18.61 17.65 -1.46
C GLY A 54 19.02 16.17 -1.40
N ALA A 55 18.61 15.42 -0.37
CA ALA A 55 18.94 14.00 -0.23
C ALA A 55 18.22 13.16 -1.28
N GLN A 56 18.98 12.33 -2.00
CA GLN A 56 18.44 11.39 -2.99
C GLN A 56 18.12 10.05 -2.33
N ALA A 57 17.01 9.44 -2.75
CA ALA A 57 16.65 8.10 -2.31
C ALA A 57 17.37 7.06 -3.18
N GLU A 58 17.86 5.99 -2.54
CA GLU A 58 18.11 4.72 -3.19
C GLU A 58 16.82 3.90 -3.14
N TYR A 59 16.33 3.43 -4.28
CA TYR A 59 15.12 2.61 -4.35
C TYR A 59 15.47 1.13 -4.45
N ARG A 60 15.09 0.33 -3.46
CA ARG A 60 15.26 -1.13 -3.48
C ARG A 60 13.98 -1.87 -3.77
N VAL A 61 14.13 -2.99 -4.45
CA VAL A 61 13.05 -3.86 -4.92
C VAL A 61 13.05 -5.17 -4.12
N GLY A 62 11.86 -5.59 -3.71
CA GLY A 62 11.60 -6.89 -3.09
C GLY A 62 10.34 -7.50 -3.67
N GLY A 63 10.49 -8.38 -4.66
CA GLY A 63 9.36 -8.83 -5.47
C GLY A 63 8.77 -7.68 -6.28
N ARG A 64 7.47 -7.39 -6.10
CA ARG A 64 6.79 -6.24 -6.73
C ARG A 64 6.76 -4.97 -5.87
N HIS A 65 7.44 -4.98 -4.72
CA HIS A 65 7.42 -3.89 -3.76
C HIS A 65 8.69 -3.06 -3.82
N VAL A 66 8.55 -1.75 -3.59
CA VAL A 66 9.66 -0.79 -3.63
C VAL A 66 9.66 0.05 -2.34
N CYS A 67 10.82 0.17 -1.70
CA CYS A 67 11.03 1.13 -0.62
C CYS A 67 12.12 2.16 -0.97
N ALA A 68 12.05 3.33 -0.34
CA ALA A 68 13.06 4.38 -0.45
C ALA A 68 14.01 4.31 0.74
N LEU A 69 15.30 4.34 0.47
CA LEU A 69 16.37 4.26 1.45
C LEU A 69 17.22 5.54 1.40
N TYR A 70 17.63 5.98 2.58
CA TYR A 70 18.61 7.06 2.76
C TYR A 70 19.68 6.55 3.72
N ASP A 71 20.87 6.30 3.21
CA ASP A 71 22.01 5.86 4.01
C ASP A 71 23.01 7.02 4.13
N ASP A 72 23.28 7.46 5.36
CA ASP A 72 24.26 8.51 5.64
C ASP A 72 25.64 7.96 6.03
N GLY A 73 25.84 6.64 5.91
CA GLY A 73 27.05 5.93 6.32
C GLY A 73 26.99 5.40 7.75
N GLU A 74 26.14 5.97 8.61
CA GLU A 74 25.97 5.53 10.01
C GLU A 74 24.58 4.93 10.24
N THR A 75 23.55 5.50 9.62
CA THR A 75 22.15 5.12 9.75
C THR A 75 21.52 4.86 8.39
N LEU A 76 20.89 3.70 8.25
CA LEU A 76 19.96 3.44 7.15
C LEU A 76 18.56 3.91 7.56
N THR A 77 18.01 4.89 6.86
CA THR A 77 16.63 5.34 7.03
C THR A 77 15.73 4.76 5.95
N VAL A 78 14.65 4.08 6.33
CA VAL A 78 13.65 3.50 5.42
C VAL A 78 12.38 4.35 5.41
N LEU A 79 11.93 4.69 4.21
CA LEU A 79 10.69 5.38 3.94
C LEU A 79 9.81 4.56 2.99
N ASP A 80 8.71 4.04 3.51
CA ASP A 80 7.82 3.10 2.83
C ASP A 80 6.34 3.36 3.18
N PRO A 81 5.72 4.39 2.58
CA PRO A 81 4.33 4.76 2.89
C PRO A 81 3.33 3.64 2.61
N TYR A 82 3.64 2.69 1.71
CA TYR A 82 2.76 1.56 1.42
C TYR A 82 2.62 0.59 2.59
N LEU A 83 3.66 0.43 3.40
CA LEU A 83 3.65 -0.35 4.64
C LEU A 83 3.08 0.41 5.84
N MET A 84 2.64 1.66 5.63
CA MET A 84 1.84 2.46 6.57
C MET A 84 2.43 2.62 7.98
N HIS A 85 3.75 2.48 8.12
CA HIS A 85 4.45 2.82 9.36
C HIS A 85 4.24 4.30 9.68
N ARG A 86 4.18 4.72 10.94
CA ARG A 86 3.83 6.10 11.32
C ARG A 86 5.05 7.01 11.43
N ALA A 87 6.24 6.43 11.50
CA ALA A 87 7.52 7.14 11.54
C ALA A 87 8.56 6.44 10.67
N PRO A 88 9.46 7.17 9.97
CA PRO A 88 10.58 6.58 9.25
C PRO A 88 11.37 5.62 10.15
N LEU A 89 11.71 4.45 9.62
CA LEU A 89 12.54 3.49 10.35
C LEU A 89 13.98 3.97 10.28
N ARG A 90 14.66 4.09 11.42
CA ARG A 90 16.07 4.51 11.48
C ARG A 90 16.89 3.36 12.06
N LEU A 91 17.70 2.74 11.23
CA LEU A 91 18.53 1.59 11.61
C LEU A 91 19.98 2.04 11.73
N SER A 92 20.43 2.32 12.95
CA SER A 92 21.82 2.72 13.23
C SER A 92 22.74 1.51 13.22
N ARG A 93 23.89 1.62 12.54
CA ARG A 93 24.94 0.58 12.56
C ARG A 93 25.45 0.32 13.98
N ALA A 94 25.45 1.33 14.84
CA ALA A 94 25.88 1.21 16.23
C ALA A 94 24.95 0.31 17.07
N ASP A 95 23.70 0.11 16.63
CA ASP A 95 22.72 -0.73 17.32
C ASP A 95 22.80 -2.21 16.89
N ALA A 96 23.82 -2.60 16.12
CA ALA A 96 23.97 -3.95 15.62
C ALA A 96 24.28 -4.94 16.75
N VAL A 97 23.46 -5.98 16.87
CA VAL A 97 23.68 -7.14 17.75
C VAL A 97 23.84 -8.36 16.87
N ASP A 98 24.94 -9.10 17.04
CA ASP A 98 25.33 -10.24 16.18
C ASP A 98 25.28 -9.89 14.68
N GLY A 99 25.79 -8.70 14.34
CA GLY A 99 25.84 -8.20 12.96
C GLY A 99 24.49 -7.77 12.37
N THR A 100 23.42 -7.68 13.18
CA THR A 100 22.08 -7.32 12.71
C THR A 100 21.48 -6.17 13.51
N VAL A 101 20.89 -5.20 12.82
CA VAL A 101 20.09 -4.11 13.41
C VAL A 101 18.61 -4.47 13.30
N ARG A 102 17.85 -4.27 14.38
CA ARG A 102 16.40 -4.53 14.42
C ARG A 102 15.66 -3.32 14.95
N VAL A 103 14.62 -2.89 14.24
CA VAL A 103 13.78 -1.74 14.63
C VAL A 103 12.33 -2.06 14.32
N ASP A 104 11.44 -1.69 15.25
CA ASP A 104 10.00 -1.77 15.09
C ASP A 104 9.41 -0.35 15.09
N ALA A 105 8.40 -0.11 14.27
CA ALA A 105 7.60 1.11 14.28
C ALA A 105 6.11 0.80 14.25
N ASP A 106 5.33 1.56 15.02
CA ASP A 106 3.87 1.56 14.91
C ASP A 106 3.44 1.88 13.48
N ALA A 107 2.34 1.27 13.04
CA ALA A 107 1.78 1.42 11.71
C ALA A 107 0.24 1.46 11.77
N TYR A 108 -0.40 1.96 10.71
CA TYR A 108 -1.83 1.79 10.52
C TYR A 108 -2.13 0.35 10.05
N PRO A 109 -3.33 -0.20 10.31
CA PRO A 109 -4.43 0.37 11.07
C PRO A 109 -4.14 0.48 12.58
N LEU A 110 -4.79 1.44 13.23
CA LEU A 110 -4.76 1.59 14.70
C LEU A 110 -5.88 0.77 15.34
N ARG A 111 -5.70 -0.56 15.41
CA ARG A 111 -6.71 -1.49 15.93
C ARG A 111 -6.81 -1.44 17.45
N ARG A 112 -7.89 -2.03 17.99
CA ARG A 112 -8.11 -2.21 19.43
C ARG A 112 -8.35 -3.67 19.75
N ARG A 113 -7.88 -4.10 20.92
CA ARG A 113 -8.23 -5.40 21.51
C ARG A 113 -9.66 -5.38 22.06
N PRO A 114 -10.25 -6.55 22.40
CA PRO A 114 -11.58 -6.61 23.02
C PRO A 114 -11.70 -5.82 24.33
N ASP A 115 -10.62 -5.67 25.10
CA ASP A 115 -10.55 -4.85 26.31
C ASP A 115 -10.42 -3.33 26.04
N GLY A 116 -10.42 -2.93 24.76
CA GLY A 116 -10.27 -1.54 24.31
C GLY A 116 -8.82 -1.05 24.22
N SER A 117 -7.84 -1.84 24.67
CA SER A 117 -6.43 -1.45 24.62
C SER A 117 -5.91 -1.30 23.18
N PRO A 118 -4.97 -0.38 22.91
CA PRO A 118 -4.42 -0.20 21.57
C PRO A 118 -3.64 -1.43 21.08
N ALA A 119 -3.87 -1.81 19.83
CA ALA A 119 -3.12 -2.84 19.11
C ALA A 119 -2.83 -2.35 17.68
N PRO A 120 -1.98 -1.31 17.52
CA PRO A 120 -1.61 -0.83 16.19
C PRO A 120 -0.94 -1.94 15.38
N ALA A 121 -1.00 -1.81 14.06
CA ALA A 121 -0.10 -2.59 13.21
C ALA A 121 1.36 -2.24 13.52
N THR A 122 2.28 -3.10 13.11
CA THR A 122 3.72 -2.90 13.34
C THR A 122 4.49 -3.18 12.08
N LEU A 123 5.38 -2.27 11.68
CA LEU A 123 6.42 -2.56 10.70
C LEU A 123 7.70 -2.93 11.43
N ARG A 124 8.16 -4.16 11.24
CA ARG A 124 9.45 -4.63 11.73
C ARG A 124 10.47 -4.60 10.62
N ALA A 125 11.64 -4.05 10.90
CA ALA A 125 12.78 -4.01 10.02
C ALA A 125 13.97 -4.75 10.62
N VAL A 126 14.60 -5.60 9.81
CA VAL A 126 15.81 -6.33 10.16
C VAL A 126 16.83 -6.07 9.06
N TRP A 127 17.95 -5.46 9.40
CA TRP A 127 19.00 -5.10 8.45
C TRP A 127 20.34 -5.70 8.88
N CYS A 128 21.05 -6.28 7.91
CA CYS A 128 22.41 -6.74 8.07
C CYS A 128 23.34 -5.74 7.36
N PRO A 129 24.12 -4.92 8.08
CA PRO A 129 25.00 -3.93 7.44
C PRO A 129 26.08 -4.55 6.56
N ALA A 130 26.54 -5.76 6.89
CA ALA A 130 27.64 -6.43 6.20
C ALA A 130 27.32 -6.83 4.75
N ASP A 131 26.08 -7.30 4.51
CA ASP A 131 25.61 -7.70 3.17
C ASP A 131 24.53 -6.75 2.62
N GLY A 132 24.20 -5.70 3.38
CA GLY A 132 23.19 -4.71 3.05
C GLY A 132 21.74 -5.23 3.00
N VAL A 133 21.46 -6.48 3.33
CA VAL A 133 20.11 -7.06 3.18
C VAL A 133 19.15 -6.47 4.21
N LEU A 134 18.04 -5.90 3.74
CA LEU A 134 16.97 -5.36 4.57
C LEU A 134 15.72 -6.23 4.43
N ARG A 135 15.17 -6.70 5.55
CA ARG A 135 13.91 -7.44 5.62
C ARG A 135 12.86 -6.60 6.30
N LEU A 136 11.71 -6.44 5.66
CA LEU A 136 10.56 -5.69 6.16
C LEU A 136 9.41 -6.67 6.42
N ARG A 137 8.83 -6.66 7.61
CA ARG A 137 7.65 -7.45 7.98
C ARG A 137 6.59 -6.54 8.55
N TYR A 138 5.50 -6.41 7.82
CA TYR A 138 4.36 -5.63 8.24
C TYR A 138 3.30 -6.57 8.85
N LEU A 139 3.00 -6.30 10.12
CA LEU A 139 2.20 -7.11 11.01
C LEU A 139 0.92 -6.38 11.39
N ARG A 140 -0.18 -7.11 11.57
CA ARG A 140 -1.46 -6.55 12.00
C ARG A 140 -2.09 -7.42 13.07
N TYR A 141 -2.71 -6.78 14.07
CA TYR A 141 -3.52 -7.47 15.06
C TYR A 141 -4.84 -7.91 14.44
N SER A 142 -5.16 -9.21 14.40
CA SER A 142 -6.44 -9.72 13.93
C SER A 142 -7.43 -9.83 15.09
N PRO A 143 -8.49 -9.00 15.17
CA PRO A 143 -9.45 -9.07 16.27
C PRO A 143 -10.19 -10.41 16.34
N ARG A 144 -10.30 -11.11 15.20
CA ARG A 144 -10.96 -12.42 15.10
C ARG A 144 -10.25 -13.51 15.91
N ILE A 145 -8.93 -13.58 15.81
CA ILE A 145 -8.13 -14.63 16.47
C ILE A 145 -7.39 -14.12 17.71
N GLY A 146 -7.39 -12.80 17.95
CA GLY A 146 -6.75 -12.21 19.13
C GLY A 146 -5.22 -12.15 19.05
N GLU A 147 -4.65 -12.29 17.85
CA GLU A 147 -3.21 -12.40 17.63
C GLU A 147 -2.69 -11.43 16.57
N THR A 148 -1.38 -11.16 16.59
CA THR A 148 -0.71 -10.38 15.55
C THR A 148 -0.17 -11.29 14.46
N VAL A 149 -0.60 -11.08 13.22
CA VAL A 149 -0.23 -11.91 12.06
C VAL A 149 0.63 -11.13 11.08
N THR A 150 1.46 -11.86 10.31
CA THR A 150 2.22 -11.25 9.21
C THR A 150 1.29 -11.01 8.04
N HIS A 151 1.08 -9.74 7.68
CA HIS A 151 0.27 -9.37 6.53
C HIS A 151 1.11 -9.19 5.26
N ARG A 152 2.31 -8.59 5.35
CA ARG A 152 3.27 -8.53 4.24
C ARG A 152 4.70 -8.76 4.72
N ALA A 153 5.53 -9.34 3.86
CA ALA A 153 6.95 -9.51 4.11
C ALA A 153 7.74 -9.32 2.82
N TYR A 154 8.83 -8.55 2.90
CA TYR A 154 9.71 -8.25 1.78
C TYR A 154 11.17 -8.41 2.18
N THR A 155 11.98 -8.84 1.23
CA THR A 155 13.45 -8.87 1.36
C THR A 155 14.02 -7.99 0.26
N MET A 156 14.67 -6.90 0.68
CA MET A 156 15.32 -5.91 -0.16
C MET A 156 16.81 -6.24 -0.19
N ARG A 157 17.31 -6.67 -1.34
CA ARG A 157 18.72 -6.98 -1.54
C ARG A 157 19.43 -5.81 -2.24
N PRO A 158 20.70 -5.50 -1.92
CA PRO A 158 21.39 -4.36 -2.52
C PRO A 158 21.48 -4.39 -4.04
N GLU A 159 21.54 -5.58 -4.64
CA GLU A 159 21.61 -5.76 -6.09
C GLU A 159 20.25 -5.54 -6.79
N ALA A 160 19.14 -5.54 -6.04
CA ALA A 160 17.80 -5.36 -6.58
C ALA A 160 17.36 -3.90 -6.40
N THR A 161 17.73 -3.04 -7.35
CA THR A 161 17.44 -1.59 -7.30
C THR A 161 16.64 -1.13 -8.52
N VAL A 162 15.99 0.02 -8.39
CA VAL A 162 15.38 0.72 -9.54
C VAL A 162 16.45 1.62 -10.14
N GLU A 163 16.93 1.28 -11.33
CA GLU A 163 18.01 2.02 -12.01
C GLU A 163 17.50 3.20 -12.84
N GLU A 164 16.24 3.18 -13.29
CA GLU A 164 15.67 4.19 -14.17
C GLU A 164 14.33 4.73 -13.65
N LEU A 165 14.22 6.06 -13.59
CA LEU A 165 12.97 6.79 -13.33
C LEU A 165 12.76 7.88 -14.39
N PRO A 166 11.54 8.04 -14.95
CA PRO A 166 10.34 7.25 -14.68
C PRO A 166 10.44 5.81 -15.21
N VAL A 167 9.76 4.87 -14.54
CA VAL A 167 9.73 3.46 -14.98
C VAL A 167 9.14 3.37 -16.40
N PRO A 168 9.78 2.66 -17.35
CA PRO A 168 9.29 2.55 -18.71
C PRO A 168 7.85 2.04 -18.80
N ALA A 169 7.00 2.73 -19.57
CA ALA A 169 5.58 2.39 -19.68
C ALA A 169 5.28 0.94 -20.11
N PRO A 170 6.05 0.30 -21.02
CA PRO A 170 5.86 -1.12 -21.34
C PRO A 170 6.06 -2.03 -20.13
N LEU A 171 7.09 -1.78 -19.32
CA LEU A 171 7.36 -2.53 -18.09
C LEU A 171 6.24 -2.36 -17.06
N VAL A 172 5.75 -1.12 -16.90
CA VAL A 172 4.60 -0.87 -16.01
C VAL A 172 3.37 -1.66 -16.44
N ARG A 173 3.05 -1.65 -17.74
CA ARG A 173 1.90 -2.40 -18.29
C ARG A 173 1.99 -3.88 -17.99
N GLU A 174 3.17 -4.49 -18.11
CA GLU A 174 3.40 -5.88 -17.77
C GLU A 174 3.18 -6.15 -16.26
N LEU A 175 3.76 -5.32 -15.39
CA LEU A 175 3.65 -5.47 -13.93
C LEU A 175 2.21 -5.35 -13.42
N LEU A 176 1.38 -4.54 -14.09
CA LEU A 176 -0.03 -4.39 -13.73
C LEU A 176 -0.81 -5.70 -13.96
N LEU A 177 -0.52 -6.43 -15.03
CA LEU A 177 -1.22 -7.68 -15.37
C LEU A 177 -0.68 -8.92 -14.65
N HIS A 178 0.13 -8.74 -13.60
CA HIS A 178 0.70 -9.83 -12.83
C HIS A 178 -0.40 -10.67 -12.14
N PRO A 179 -0.29 -12.01 -12.07
CA PRO A 179 -1.32 -12.89 -11.48
C PRO A 179 -1.75 -12.50 -10.06
N GLU A 180 -0.83 -12.01 -9.24
CA GLU A 180 -1.14 -11.55 -7.88
C GLU A 180 -2.02 -10.29 -7.82
N GLN A 181 -2.34 -9.65 -8.94
CA GLN A 181 -3.33 -8.58 -9.01
C GLN A 181 -4.75 -9.16 -9.04
N ASN A 182 -5.22 -9.63 -7.89
CA ASN A 182 -6.52 -10.29 -7.73
C ASN A 182 -7.65 -9.38 -7.20
N ASN A 183 -7.39 -8.08 -7.08
CA ASN A 183 -8.35 -7.06 -6.66
C ASN A 183 -7.89 -5.67 -7.11
N LEU A 184 -8.78 -4.69 -7.10
CA LEU A 184 -8.42 -3.27 -7.14
C LEU A 184 -8.95 -2.57 -5.88
N SER A 185 -8.22 -1.61 -5.33
CA SER A 185 -8.67 -0.91 -4.12
C SER A 185 -8.17 0.52 -4.04
N VAL A 186 -8.96 1.34 -3.33
CA VAL A 186 -8.57 2.64 -2.79
C VAL A 186 -8.50 2.49 -1.28
N ARG A 187 -7.34 2.81 -0.70
CA ARG A 187 -7.09 2.74 0.74
C ARG A 187 -6.49 4.05 1.22
N ALA A 188 -7.09 4.63 2.25
CA ALA A 188 -6.69 5.91 2.80
C ALA A 188 -6.66 5.86 4.32
N VAL A 189 -5.72 6.61 4.92
CA VAL A 189 -5.81 7.03 6.32
C VAL A 189 -6.62 8.31 6.33
N HIS A 190 -7.78 8.29 6.99
CA HIS A 190 -8.67 9.43 7.02
C HIS A 190 -8.03 10.59 7.81
N PRO A 191 -7.96 11.81 7.25
CA PRO A 191 -7.17 12.91 7.81
C PRO A 191 -7.73 13.49 9.12
N GLY A 192 -9.01 13.22 9.44
CA GLY A 192 -9.67 13.76 10.63
C GLY A 192 -9.53 12.90 11.89
N ASP A 193 -9.35 11.59 11.75
CA ASP A 193 -9.48 10.63 12.87
C ASP A 193 -8.48 9.46 12.82
N ASP A 194 -7.50 9.50 11.91
CA ASP A 194 -6.46 8.46 11.77
C ASP A 194 -7.03 7.06 11.46
N HIS A 195 -8.29 6.97 11.02
CA HIS A 195 -8.95 5.72 10.72
C HIS A 195 -8.52 5.22 9.33
N LEU A 196 -7.95 4.02 9.26
CA LEU A 196 -7.66 3.38 7.98
C LEU A 196 -8.96 2.84 7.38
N THR A 197 -9.27 3.21 6.15
CA THR A 197 -10.45 2.72 5.42
C THR A 197 -10.06 2.27 4.01
N GLU A 198 -10.74 1.25 3.50
CA GLU A 198 -10.49 0.67 2.19
C GLU A 198 -11.81 0.31 1.51
N VAL A 199 -11.96 0.66 0.24
CA VAL A 199 -12.95 0.08 -0.67
C VAL A 199 -12.20 -0.71 -1.73
N ALA A 200 -12.58 -1.98 -1.89
CA ALA A 200 -11.93 -2.92 -2.78
C ALA A 200 -12.94 -3.63 -3.68
N LEU A 201 -12.50 -3.95 -4.89
CA LEU A 201 -13.18 -4.77 -5.88
C LEU A 201 -12.39 -6.07 -6.08
N PRO A 202 -12.76 -7.16 -5.38
CA PRO A 202 -12.13 -8.47 -5.57
C PRO A 202 -12.45 -9.06 -6.95
N PHE A 203 -11.49 -9.75 -7.55
CA PHE A 203 -11.67 -10.51 -8.79
C PHE A 203 -11.86 -12.00 -8.58
N SER A 204 -11.43 -12.53 -7.43
CA SER A 204 -11.46 -13.97 -7.16
C SER A 204 -12.87 -14.54 -7.19
N GLY A 205 -13.00 -15.74 -7.78
CA GLY A 205 -14.27 -16.42 -7.94
C GLY A 205 -15.22 -15.80 -8.98
N ARG A 206 -14.77 -14.80 -9.74
CA ARG A 206 -15.57 -14.11 -10.75
C ARG A 206 -15.08 -14.42 -12.16
N ALA A 207 -16.01 -14.57 -13.09
CA ALA A 207 -15.69 -14.85 -14.48
C ALA A 207 -15.06 -13.62 -15.16
N ARG A 208 -14.21 -13.88 -16.15
CA ARG A 208 -13.76 -12.85 -17.09
C ARG A 208 -14.95 -12.29 -17.87
N GLY A 209 -14.90 -11.01 -18.22
CA GLY A 209 -16.01 -10.27 -18.82
C GLY A 209 -17.05 -9.77 -17.81
N SER A 210 -16.91 -10.08 -16.51
CA SER A 210 -17.81 -9.62 -15.45
C SER A 210 -17.06 -9.07 -14.23
N LEU A 211 -15.80 -8.68 -14.37
CA LEU A 211 -14.99 -8.13 -13.27
C LEU A 211 -15.41 -6.69 -12.89
N ALA A 212 -15.94 -5.94 -13.84
CA ALA A 212 -16.48 -4.60 -13.64
C ALA A 212 -17.95 -4.65 -13.14
N ASP A 213 -18.14 -4.95 -11.85
CA ASP A 213 -19.46 -4.95 -11.20
C ASP A 213 -19.38 -4.27 -9.84
N ALA A 214 -20.08 -3.15 -9.68
CA ALA A 214 -20.14 -2.40 -8.42
C ALA A 214 -20.69 -3.26 -7.27
N ARG A 215 -21.59 -4.22 -7.54
CA ARG A 215 -22.18 -5.07 -6.49
C ARG A 215 -21.18 -6.03 -5.85
N ALA A 216 -20.02 -6.22 -6.50
CA ALA A 216 -18.93 -7.02 -5.96
C ALA A 216 -17.98 -6.22 -5.04
N LEU A 217 -18.18 -4.90 -4.91
CA LEU A 217 -17.39 -4.08 -4.00
C LEU A 217 -17.59 -4.53 -2.54
N ILE A 218 -16.48 -4.48 -1.82
CA ILE A 218 -16.44 -4.62 -0.37
C ILE A 218 -15.77 -3.38 0.22
N ALA A 219 -16.08 -3.08 1.47
CA ALA A 219 -15.36 -2.09 2.26
C ALA A 219 -14.77 -2.75 3.50
N ARG A 220 -13.67 -2.18 3.99
CA ARG A 220 -13.01 -2.60 5.24
C ARG A 220 -12.81 -1.39 6.13
N ASP A 221 -13.23 -1.54 7.38
CA ASP A 221 -12.96 -0.54 8.41
C ASP A 221 -11.57 -0.72 9.04
N ASN A 222 -11.21 0.17 9.96
CA ASN A 222 -9.93 0.17 10.66
C ASN A 222 -9.73 -1.08 11.55
N GLN A 223 -10.78 -1.77 11.99
CA GLN A 223 -10.67 -3.05 12.69
C GLN A 223 -10.51 -4.25 11.73
N GLY A 224 -10.59 -4.00 10.41
CA GLY A 224 -10.55 -5.02 9.36
C GLY A 224 -11.91 -5.59 8.98
N LYS A 225 -12.97 -5.20 9.69
CA LYS A 225 -14.31 -5.75 9.46
C LYS A 225 -14.75 -5.44 8.03
N VAL A 226 -15.13 -6.51 7.33
CA VAL A 226 -15.60 -6.43 5.95
C VAL A 226 -17.11 -6.17 5.92
N SER A 227 -17.51 -5.18 5.14
CA SER A 227 -18.90 -4.93 4.75
C SER A 227 -19.07 -5.08 3.24
N ARG A 228 -20.25 -5.51 2.81
CA ARG A 228 -20.57 -5.77 1.40
C ARG A 228 -21.53 -4.73 0.87
N TRP A 229 -21.48 -4.52 -0.45
CA TRP A 229 -22.42 -3.67 -1.19
C TRP A 229 -23.88 -3.85 -0.74
N GLY A 230 -24.61 -2.75 -0.61
CA GLY A 230 -26.02 -2.72 -0.19
C GLY A 230 -26.24 -2.82 1.33
N SER A 231 -25.19 -2.92 2.13
CA SER A 231 -25.28 -2.81 3.59
C SER A 231 -24.97 -1.39 4.06
N SER A 232 -25.65 -0.93 5.11
CA SER A 232 -25.38 0.40 5.69
C SER A 232 -23.94 0.55 6.20
N ALA A 233 -23.28 -0.55 6.56
CA ALA A 233 -21.88 -0.55 6.96
C ALA A 233 -20.92 -0.34 5.77
N PHE A 234 -21.31 -0.79 4.58
CA PHE A 234 -20.56 -0.50 3.37
C PHE A 234 -20.70 0.98 2.98
N ASP A 235 -21.93 1.51 3.00
CA ASP A 235 -22.19 2.90 2.63
C ASP A 235 -21.40 3.87 3.51
N ARG A 236 -21.34 3.63 4.83
CA ARG A 236 -20.53 4.46 5.75
C ARG A 236 -19.03 4.42 5.47
N GLU A 237 -18.47 3.26 5.14
CA GLU A 237 -17.03 3.17 4.83
C GLU A 237 -16.73 3.74 3.45
N LEU A 238 -17.63 3.60 2.48
CA LEU A 238 -17.51 4.25 1.18
C LEU A 238 -17.54 5.77 1.31
N GLU A 239 -18.44 6.33 2.14
CA GLU A 239 -18.46 7.76 2.47
C GLU A 239 -17.14 8.22 3.10
N ARG A 240 -16.56 7.41 4.01
CA ARG A 240 -15.25 7.72 4.63
C ARG A 240 -14.10 7.71 3.63
N VAL A 241 -14.05 6.72 2.74
CA VAL A 241 -13.04 6.70 1.66
C VAL A 241 -13.23 7.92 0.75
N ALA A 242 -14.47 8.20 0.36
CA ALA A 242 -14.80 9.33 -0.50
C ALA A 242 -14.38 10.67 0.13
N ASP A 243 -14.66 10.88 1.41
CA ASP A 243 -14.20 12.08 2.15
C ASP A 243 -12.67 12.16 2.21
N ALA A 244 -12.00 11.06 2.56
CA ALA A 244 -10.53 11.02 2.64
C ALA A 244 -9.85 11.37 1.31
N VAL A 245 -10.44 10.96 0.18
CA VAL A 245 -9.93 11.25 -1.17
C VAL A 245 -10.60 12.47 -1.82
N ARG A 246 -11.43 13.21 -1.07
CA ARG A 246 -12.15 14.42 -1.54
C ARG A 246 -12.95 14.18 -2.83
N ALA A 247 -13.66 13.07 -2.88
CA ALA A 247 -14.55 12.68 -3.96
C ALA A 247 -15.93 12.35 -3.42
N THR A 248 -16.88 12.12 -4.30
CA THR A 248 -18.18 11.53 -3.97
C THR A 248 -18.07 10.01 -3.88
N PRO A 249 -18.96 9.33 -3.12
CA PRO A 249 -19.08 7.88 -3.11
C PRO A 249 -19.15 7.26 -4.52
N GLN A 250 -19.92 7.89 -5.42
CA GLN A 250 -20.11 7.41 -6.78
C GLN A 250 -18.81 7.49 -7.60
N GLU A 251 -18.04 8.58 -7.48
CA GLU A 251 -16.74 8.69 -8.15
C GLU A 251 -15.76 7.59 -7.72
N VAL A 252 -15.78 7.19 -6.44
CA VAL A 252 -14.93 6.07 -5.95
C VAL A 252 -15.35 4.75 -6.60
N VAL A 253 -16.65 4.50 -6.67
CA VAL A 253 -17.22 3.30 -7.31
C VAL A 253 -16.86 3.27 -8.80
N ASP A 254 -17.14 4.35 -9.53
CA ASP A 254 -16.88 4.46 -10.97
C ASP A 254 -15.39 4.28 -11.26
N HIS A 255 -14.53 4.93 -10.48
CA HIS A 255 -13.08 4.82 -10.64
C HIS A 255 -12.58 3.37 -10.54
N LEU A 256 -13.10 2.60 -9.58
CA LEU A 256 -12.72 1.19 -9.40
C LEU A 256 -13.33 0.28 -10.48
N VAL A 257 -14.59 0.50 -10.85
CA VAL A 257 -15.30 -0.31 -11.86
C VAL A 257 -14.72 -0.09 -13.25
N GLU A 258 -14.41 1.16 -13.62
CA GLU A 258 -13.75 1.48 -14.88
C GLU A 258 -12.36 0.85 -14.97
N ALA A 259 -11.55 0.95 -13.91
CA ALA A 259 -10.24 0.31 -13.87
C ALA A 259 -10.35 -1.22 -13.96
N ALA A 260 -11.37 -1.82 -13.36
CA ALA A 260 -11.63 -3.25 -13.49
C ALA A 260 -12.01 -3.62 -14.93
N ALA A 261 -12.76 -2.78 -15.65
CA ALA A 261 -13.06 -3.01 -17.06
C ALA A 261 -11.79 -2.94 -17.92
N LEU A 262 -10.89 -1.99 -17.64
CA LEU A 262 -9.58 -1.90 -18.31
C LEU A 262 -8.72 -3.14 -18.05
N TYR A 263 -8.66 -3.61 -16.80
CA TYR A 263 -7.99 -4.86 -16.45
C TYR A 263 -8.63 -6.07 -17.16
N ASP A 264 -9.97 -6.11 -17.22
CA ASP A 264 -10.70 -7.22 -17.81
C ASP A 264 -10.43 -7.33 -19.33
N ALA A 265 -10.29 -6.18 -19.99
CA ALA A 265 -9.94 -6.09 -21.40
C ALA A 265 -8.47 -6.41 -21.70
N ALA A 266 -7.55 -6.04 -20.81
CA ALA A 266 -6.11 -6.14 -21.04
C ALA A 266 -5.48 -7.47 -20.58
N ALA A 267 -5.94 -8.04 -19.46
CA ALA A 267 -5.30 -9.22 -18.90
C ALA A 267 -5.51 -10.48 -19.79
N PRO A 268 -4.49 -11.36 -19.90
CA PRO A 268 -4.63 -12.61 -20.65
C PRO A 268 -5.80 -13.46 -20.13
N ARG A 269 -6.60 -14.03 -21.04
CA ARG A 269 -7.74 -14.89 -20.66
C ARG A 269 -7.33 -16.14 -19.88
N SER A 270 -6.09 -16.60 -20.06
CA SER A 270 -5.52 -17.75 -19.37
C SER A 270 -4.94 -17.42 -17.99
N LEU A 271 -5.00 -16.17 -17.55
CA LEU A 271 -4.46 -15.74 -16.27
C LEU A 271 -5.32 -16.30 -15.13
N ASP A 272 -4.73 -17.19 -14.34
CA ASP A 272 -5.35 -17.67 -13.11
C ASP A 272 -5.17 -16.63 -12.00
N LEU A 273 -6.29 -16.28 -11.35
CA LEU A 273 -6.33 -15.24 -10.33
C LEU A 273 -6.41 -15.90 -8.96
N PRO A 274 -5.38 -15.73 -8.10
CA PRO A 274 -5.38 -16.31 -6.78
C PRO A 274 -6.52 -15.73 -5.93
N GLU A 275 -6.91 -16.46 -4.89
CA GLU A 275 -7.92 -15.99 -3.96
C GLU A 275 -7.50 -14.67 -3.30
N TYR A 276 -8.40 -13.70 -3.34
CA TYR A 276 -8.28 -12.45 -2.61
C TYR A 276 -8.71 -12.73 -1.20
N SER A 277 -7.72 -12.80 -0.29
CA SER A 277 -8.00 -13.01 1.12
C SER A 277 -8.88 -11.87 1.62
N VAL A 278 -10.16 -12.19 1.83
CA VAL A 278 -11.14 -11.29 2.45
C VAL A 278 -10.97 -11.31 3.97
N GLU A 279 -10.21 -12.28 4.51
CA GLU A 279 -10.02 -12.47 5.94
C GLU A 279 -9.09 -11.43 6.57
N ASP A 280 -9.39 -11.09 7.82
CA ASP A 280 -8.61 -10.24 8.72
C ASP A 280 -7.21 -10.83 8.99
N ALA A 281 -6.29 -10.62 8.06
CA ALA A 281 -4.88 -10.47 8.40
C ALA A 281 -4.59 -8.98 8.70
#